data_AF-A0A091AS72-F1
#
_entry.id   AF-A0A091AS72-F1
#
_cell.length_a   1.000
_cell.length_b   1.000
_cell.length_c   1.000
_cell.angle_alpha   90.00
_cell.angle_beta   90.00
_cell.angle_gamma   90.00
#
_symmetry.space_group_name_H-M   'P 1'
#
loop_
_entity.id
_entity.type
_entity.pdbx_description
1 polymer ?
#
loop_
_entity_poly.entity_id
_entity_poly.type
_entity_poly.pdbx_seq_one_letter_code
_entity_poly.pdbx_strand_id
1 'polypeptide(L)'
;MSLSPKGTLRWYTSCCRTPIGNTPRDYRQSHIGLVHTCLERGEASLDESFGPIRMRVNVQGAKAPPPKGSRIGFVFAVLRYLASMTWSRLSGKYRLNPFFKPDGSPSAEPLVLSPGQRTTLRSDV
;
A
#
# COMPACT_ATOMS: atom_id res chain seq x y z
N MET A 1 9.05 -8.24 3.22
CA MET A 1 8.76 -8.54 4.65
C MET A 1 7.25 -8.57 4.87
N SER A 2 6.74 -9.34 5.83
CA SER A 2 5.36 -9.25 6.34
C SER A 2 5.36 -9.35 7.86
N LEU A 3 4.48 -8.59 8.52
CA LEU A 3 4.38 -8.63 9.98
C LEU A 3 3.70 -9.92 10.47
N SER A 4 2.90 -10.58 9.64
CA SER A 4 2.24 -11.85 9.99
C SER A 4 2.05 -12.72 8.74
N PRO A 5 1.74 -14.02 8.88
CA PRO A 5 1.51 -14.88 7.71
C PRO A 5 0.42 -14.37 6.76
N LYS A 6 -0.61 -13.73 7.33
CA LYS A 6 -1.77 -13.16 6.60
C LYS A 6 -1.66 -11.65 6.34
N GLY A 7 -0.56 -11.01 6.76
CA GLY A 7 -0.35 -9.58 6.60
C GLY A 7 -0.05 -9.18 5.16
N THR A 8 -0.04 -7.86 4.91
CA THR A 8 0.41 -7.29 3.64
C THR A 8 1.90 -7.55 3.40
N LEU A 9 2.25 -7.69 2.12
CA LEU A 9 3.65 -7.75 1.70
C LEU A 9 4.21 -6.34 1.65
N ARG A 10 5.26 -6.09 2.41
CA ARG A 10 6.02 -4.83 2.43
C ARG A 10 7.28 -4.98 1.59
N TRP A 11 7.43 -4.09 0.63
CA TRP A 11 8.52 -4.02 -0.35
C TRP A 11 9.58 -3.04 0.11
N TYR A 12 10.84 -3.46 0.00
CA TYR A 12 12.01 -2.73 0.46
C TYR A 12 13.05 -2.66 -0.65
N THR A 13 13.85 -1.61 -0.66
CA THR A 13 15.04 -1.54 -1.52
C THR A 13 16.05 -2.60 -1.12
N SER A 14 16.80 -3.13 -2.09
CA SER A 14 17.87 -4.10 -1.83
C SER A 14 19.10 -3.47 -1.19
N CYS A 15 19.44 -2.22 -1.54
CA CYS A 15 20.67 -1.55 -1.13
C CYS A 15 20.69 -1.12 0.34
N CYS A 16 19.58 -0.61 0.86
CA CYS A 16 19.52 0.00 2.18
C CYS A 16 18.31 -0.42 3.01
N ARG A 17 17.45 -1.32 2.48
CA ARG A 17 16.22 -1.76 3.14
C ARG A 17 15.29 -0.60 3.51
N THR A 18 15.19 0.41 2.65
CA THR A 18 14.18 1.47 2.78
C THR A 18 12.82 0.90 2.38
N PRO A 19 11.75 1.04 3.20
CA PRO A 19 10.41 0.64 2.80
C PRO A 19 9.89 1.58 1.71
N ILE A 20 9.44 1.01 0.58
CA ILE A 20 8.97 1.80 -0.57
C ILE A 20 7.47 1.63 -0.82
N GLY A 21 6.90 0.50 -0.41
CA GLY A 21 5.48 0.25 -0.64
C GLY A 21 4.97 -1.09 -0.13
N ASN A 22 3.69 -1.35 -0.36
CA ASN A 22 3.04 -2.58 0.05
C ASN A 22 1.99 -3.06 -0.95
N THR A 23 1.85 -4.37 -1.07
CA THR A 23 0.78 -5.02 -1.84
C THR A 23 -0.03 -5.96 -0.96
N PRO A 24 -1.29 -6.26 -1.29
CA PRO A 24 -1.99 -7.42 -0.79
C PRO A 24 -1.22 -8.71 -1.11
N ARG A 25 -1.50 -9.79 -0.38
CA ARG A 25 -0.93 -11.11 -0.70
C ARG A 25 -1.63 -11.77 -1.91
N ASP A 26 -2.92 -11.50 -2.10
CA ASP A 26 -3.64 -11.91 -3.30
C ASP A 26 -3.26 -10.98 -4.47
N TYR A 27 -2.41 -11.46 -5.37
CA TYR A 27 -1.95 -10.72 -6.55
C TYR A 27 -3.09 -10.23 -7.46
N ARG A 28 -4.27 -10.86 -7.37
CA ARG A 28 -5.47 -10.46 -8.11
C ARG A 28 -6.05 -9.14 -7.59
N GLN A 29 -5.69 -8.73 -6.37
CA GLN A 29 -5.95 -7.39 -5.84
C GLN A 29 -4.84 -6.45 -6.31
N SER A 30 -4.89 -6.09 -7.60
CA SER A 30 -3.85 -5.33 -8.29
C SER A 30 -3.80 -3.85 -7.87
N HIS A 31 -3.32 -3.59 -6.66
CA HIS A 31 -2.96 -2.26 -6.17
C HIS A 31 -1.65 -2.30 -5.37
N ILE A 32 -0.99 -1.15 -5.29
CA ILE A 32 0.17 -0.92 -4.45
C ILE A 32 -0.04 0.37 -3.65
N GLY A 33 0.30 0.33 -2.36
CA GLY A 33 0.54 1.53 -1.57
C GLY A 33 2.00 1.92 -1.68
N LEU A 34 2.29 3.22 -1.81
CA LEU A 34 3.64 3.76 -1.89
C LEU A 34 3.87 4.74 -0.73
N VAL A 35 5.10 4.81 -0.25
CA VAL A 35 5.51 5.80 0.75
C VAL A 35 5.70 7.15 0.05
N HIS A 36 4.99 8.19 0.51
CA HIS A 36 4.95 9.47 -0.20
C HIS A 36 6.32 10.14 -0.33
N THR A 37 7.20 10.00 0.66
CA THR A 37 8.57 10.56 0.64
C THR A 37 9.43 9.93 -0.46
N CYS A 38 9.07 8.76 -0.97
CA CYS A 38 9.72 8.16 -2.14
C CYS A 38 9.22 8.72 -3.47
N LEU A 39 8.13 9.50 -3.46
CA LEU A 39 7.49 10.10 -4.63
C LEU A 39 7.76 11.59 -4.76
N GLU A 40 8.14 12.24 -3.68
CA GLU A 40 8.55 13.65 -3.66
C GLU A 40 9.82 13.82 -4.51
N ARG A 41 9.75 14.65 -5.56
CA ARG A 41 10.88 14.90 -6.45
C ARG A 41 10.96 16.37 -6.84
N GLY A 42 12.10 16.98 -6.52
CA GLY A 42 12.38 18.37 -6.89
C GLY A 42 11.47 19.35 -6.16
N GLU A 43 11.07 20.41 -6.86
CA GLU A 43 10.27 21.51 -6.28
C GLU A 43 8.75 21.29 -6.40
N ALA A 44 8.32 20.36 -7.26
CA ALA A 44 6.90 20.09 -7.46
C ALA A 44 6.32 19.33 -6.26
N SER A 45 5.20 19.83 -5.75
CA SER A 45 4.44 19.18 -4.70
C SER A 45 3.82 17.86 -5.20
N LEU A 46 3.48 16.98 -4.26
CA LEU A 46 2.73 15.75 -4.57
C LEU A 46 1.36 16.06 -5.17
N ASP A 47 0.71 17.14 -4.74
CA ASP A 47 -0.60 17.53 -5.26
C ASP A 47 -0.49 17.98 -6.73
N GLU A 48 0.60 18.64 -7.13
CA GLU A 48 0.86 18.99 -8.53
C GLU A 48 1.14 17.74 -9.39
N SER A 49 1.85 16.76 -8.84
CA SER A 49 2.27 15.55 -9.56
C SER A 49 1.17 14.48 -9.65
N PHE A 50 0.36 14.31 -8.59
CA PHE A 50 -0.58 13.20 -8.43
C PHE A 50 -2.04 13.66 -8.21
N GLY A 51 -2.27 14.97 -8.09
CA GLY A 51 -3.56 15.53 -7.74
C GLY A 51 -3.82 15.52 -6.23
N PRO A 52 -4.91 16.18 -5.79
CA PRO A 52 -5.18 16.39 -4.38
C PRO A 52 -5.56 15.10 -3.65
N ILE A 53 -5.33 15.07 -2.33
CA ILE A 53 -5.72 13.97 -1.45
C ILE A 53 -7.22 13.65 -1.60
N ARG A 54 -7.53 12.45 -2.11
CA ARG A 54 -8.92 11.98 -2.32
C ARG A 54 -9.50 11.23 -1.12
N MET A 55 -8.66 10.65 -0.28
CA MET A 55 -9.09 9.78 0.81
C MET A 55 -8.15 9.88 2.01
N ARG A 56 -8.72 9.92 3.21
CA ARG A 56 -8.00 9.77 4.49
C ARG A 56 -8.55 8.55 5.20
N VAL A 57 -7.69 7.57 5.47
CA VAL A 57 -8.05 6.30 6.13
C VAL A 57 -7.50 6.27 7.55
N ASN A 58 -8.05 5.40 8.40
CA ASN A 58 -7.59 5.20 9.79
C ASN A 58 -7.55 6.48 10.64
N VAL A 59 -8.46 7.43 10.39
CA VAL A 59 -8.48 8.75 11.05
C VAL A 59 -8.89 8.73 12.52
N GLN A 60 -9.29 7.56 13.06
CA GLN A 60 -9.68 7.42 14.47
C GLN A 60 -8.53 7.73 15.44
N GLY A 61 -7.29 7.45 15.03
CA GLY A 61 -6.08 7.76 15.81
C GLY A 61 -5.42 9.08 15.42
N ALA A 62 -6.08 9.94 14.65
CA ALA A 62 -5.50 11.21 14.24
C ALA A 62 -5.41 12.19 15.41
N LYS A 63 -4.28 12.91 15.52
CA LYS A 63 -4.06 13.93 16.56
C LYS A 63 -4.95 15.16 16.41
N ALA A 64 -5.47 15.39 15.22
CA ALA A 64 -6.35 16.50 14.88
C ALA A 64 -7.56 15.95 14.09
N PRO A 65 -8.73 16.60 14.19
CA PRO A 65 -9.91 16.18 13.45
C PRO A 65 -9.65 16.23 11.93
N PRO A 66 -10.15 15.25 11.16
CA PRO A 66 -10.00 15.28 9.72
C PRO A 66 -10.80 16.44 9.10
N PRO A 67 -10.38 16.97 7.93
CA PRO A 67 -11.11 18.02 7.24
C PRO A 67 -12.59 17.66 6.99
N LYS A 68 -13.47 18.66 7.01
CA LYS A 68 -14.90 18.49 6.67
C LYS A 68 -15.02 17.83 5.29
N GLY A 69 -16.01 16.95 5.14
CA GLY A 69 -16.22 16.21 3.88
C GLY A 69 -15.32 14.99 3.68
N SER A 70 -14.34 14.71 4.57
CA SER A 70 -13.46 13.53 4.44
C SER A 70 -14.21 12.20 4.33
N ARG A 71 -15.37 12.06 4.98
CA ARG A 71 -16.22 10.85 4.88
C ARG A 71 -16.82 10.68 3.48
N ILE A 72 -17.29 11.76 2.87
CA ILE A 72 -17.87 11.74 1.52
C ILE A 72 -16.78 11.42 0.50
N GLY A 73 -15.61 12.07 0.61
CA GLY A 73 -14.45 11.79 -0.23
C GLY A 73 -13.99 10.33 -0.14
N PHE A 74 -14.00 9.75 1.07
CA PHE A 74 -13.70 8.33 1.29
C PHE A 74 -14.66 7.42 0.51
N VAL A 75 -15.97 7.66 0.55
CA VAL A 75 -16.95 6.83 -0.17
C VAL A 75 -16.68 6.84 -1.68
N PHE A 76 -16.51 8.01 -2.29
CA PHE A 76 -16.22 8.12 -3.72
C PHE A 76 -14.89 7.48 -4.10
N ALA A 77 -13.85 7.65 -3.28
CA ALA A 77 -12.54 7.05 -3.51
C ALA A 77 -12.61 5.52 -3.45
N VAL A 78 -13.36 4.95 -2.49
CA VAL A 78 -13.57 3.50 -2.38
C VAL A 78 -14.34 2.97 -3.59
N LEU A 79 -15.40 3.64 -4.04
CA LEU A 79 -16.15 3.22 -5.23
C LEU A 79 -15.27 3.20 -6.49
N ARG A 80 -14.48 4.25 -6.69
CA ARG A 80 -13.51 4.32 -7.81
C ARG A 80 -12.46 3.22 -7.71
N TYR A 81 -11.94 2.97 -6.51
CA TYR A 81 -10.96 1.90 -6.26
C TYR A 81 -11.53 0.51 -6.59
N LEU A 82 -12.74 0.20 -6.10
CA LEU A 82 -13.41 -1.07 -6.39
C LEU A 82 -13.69 -1.24 -7.89
N ALA A 83 -14.16 -0.19 -8.56
CA ALA A 83 -14.37 -0.21 -10.01
C ALA A 83 -13.07 -0.50 -10.78
N SER A 84 -11.96 0.14 -10.39
CA SER A 84 -10.64 -0.09 -10.97
C SER A 84 -10.15 -1.53 -10.77
N MET A 85 -10.32 -2.09 -9.57
CA MET A 85 -9.97 -3.50 -9.30
C MET A 85 -10.79 -4.46 -10.14
N THR A 86 -12.10 -4.24 -10.21
CA THR A 86 -13.01 -5.07 -11.00
C THR A 86 -12.63 -5.02 -12.47
N TRP A 87 -12.39 -3.83 -13.02
CA TRP A 87 -11.93 -3.68 -14.39
C TRP A 87 -10.58 -4.36 -14.65
N SER A 88 -9.63 -4.20 -13.72
CA SER A 88 -8.33 -4.88 -13.80
C SER A 88 -8.46 -6.41 -13.80
N ARG A 89 -9.44 -6.96 -13.06
CA ARG A 89 -9.75 -8.40 -13.05
C ARG A 89 -10.36 -8.86 -14.37
N LEU A 90 -11.40 -8.17 -14.84
CA LEU A 90 -12.13 -8.52 -16.07
C LEU A 90 -11.24 -8.41 -17.32
N SER A 91 -10.42 -7.36 -17.41
CA SER A 91 -9.48 -7.17 -18.52
C SER A 91 -8.25 -8.08 -18.46
N GLY A 92 -8.05 -8.84 -17.38
CA GLY A 92 -6.85 -9.65 -17.18
C GLY A 92 -5.57 -8.86 -16.87
N LYS A 93 -5.61 -7.53 -16.90
CA LYS A 93 -4.46 -6.64 -16.65
C LYS A 93 -3.84 -6.82 -15.27
N TYR A 94 -4.58 -7.37 -14.30
CA TYR A 94 -4.03 -7.72 -12.97
C TYR A 94 -2.85 -8.70 -13.03
N ARG A 95 -2.68 -9.43 -14.14
CA ARG A 95 -1.54 -10.34 -14.37
C ARG A 95 -0.27 -9.60 -14.81
N LEU A 96 -0.39 -8.36 -15.28
CA LEU A 96 0.75 -7.49 -15.62
C LEU A 96 1.29 -6.89 -14.32
N ASN A 97 2.07 -7.67 -13.58
CA ASN A 97 2.45 -7.32 -12.22
C ASN A 97 3.95 -7.59 -11.98
N PRO A 98 4.76 -6.57 -11.64
CA PRO A 98 6.19 -6.76 -11.38
C PRO A 98 6.48 -7.36 -9.99
N PHE A 99 5.48 -7.40 -9.10
CA PHE A 99 5.61 -7.86 -7.71
C PHE A 99 5.30 -9.35 -7.55
N PHE A 100 4.70 -9.98 -8.56
CA PHE A 100 4.28 -11.38 -8.52
C PHE A 100 4.65 -12.10 -9.81
N LYS A 101 5.06 -13.36 -9.68
CA LYS A 101 5.30 -14.26 -10.81
C LYS A 101 3.96 -14.72 -11.41
N PRO A 102 3.96 -15.30 -12.62
CA PRO A 102 2.72 -15.78 -13.27
C PRO A 102 1.91 -16.80 -12.44
N ASP A 103 2.56 -17.55 -11.56
CA ASP A 103 1.92 -18.51 -10.64
C ASP A 103 1.27 -17.84 -9.41
N GLY A 104 1.42 -16.52 -9.26
CA GLY A 104 0.91 -15.73 -8.13
C GLY A 104 1.83 -15.70 -6.90
N SER A 105 3.00 -16.33 -6.96
CA SER A 105 4.01 -16.21 -5.91
C SER A 105 4.71 -14.84 -5.96
N PRO A 106 5.13 -14.26 -4.82
CA PRO A 106 5.87 -13.00 -4.81
C PRO A 106 7.19 -13.09 -5.60
N SER A 107 7.59 -12.00 -6.27
CA SER A 107 8.85 -11.94 -7.00
C SER A 107 10.09 -12.04 -6.11
N ALA A 108 9.97 -11.68 -4.83
CA ALA A 108 10.99 -11.88 -3.80
C ALA A 108 10.40 -12.61 -2.58
N GLU A 109 11.16 -13.52 -2.00
CA GLU A 109 10.72 -14.28 -0.83
C GLU A 109 10.47 -13.34 0.37
N PRO A 110 9.25 -13.33 0.94
CA PRO A 110 8.95 -12.42 2.02
C PRO A 110 9.47 -12.97 3.35
N LEU A 111 10.33 -12.20 4.03
CA LEU A 111 10.59 -12.41 5.47
C LEU A 111 9.29 -12.22 6.26
N VAL A 112 8.73 -13.29 6.82
CA VAL A 112 7.54 -13.24 7.67
C VAL A 112 7.96 -13.26 9.14
N LEU A 113 7.59 -12.22 9.89
CA LEU A 113 7.94 -12.13 11.30
C LEU A 113 7.12 -13.11 12.15
N SER A 114 7.82 -13.81 13.05
CA SER A 114 7.18 -14.60 14.10
C SER A 114 6.49 -13.67 15.12
N PRO A 115 5.55 -14.19 15.93
CA PRO A 115 4.97 -13.42 17.03
C PRO A 115 6.02 -12.83 17.97
N GLY A 116 7.05 -13.62 18.35
CA GLY A 116 8.13 -13.17 19.23
C GLY A 116 8.95 -12.03 18.62
N GLN A 117 9.40 -12.17 17.38
CA GLN A 117 10.14 -11.11 16.66
C GLN A 117 9.33 -9.81 16.58
N ARG A 118 8.03 -9.92 16.31
CA ARG A 118 7.14 -8.75 16.24
C ARG A 118 6.97 -8.06 17.60
N THR A 119 6.93 -8.83 18.68
CA THR A 119 6.84 -8.28 20.03
C THR A 119 8.10 -7.51 20.40
N THR A 120 9.29 -8.08 20.15
CA THR A 120 10.57 -7.40 20.39
C THR A 120 10.66 -6.07 19.64
N LEU A 121 10.32 -6.04 18.36
CA LEU A 121 10.36 -4.80 17.58
C LEU A 121 9.35 -3.72 18.04
N ARG A 122 8.32 -4.09 18.80
CA ARG A 122 7.36 -3.13 19.37
C ARG A 122 7.79 -2.56 20.70
N SER A 123 8.64 -3.24 21.46
CA SER A 123 9.17 -2.74 22.74
C SER A 123 10.31 -1.75 22.57
N ASP A 124 10.91 -1.69 21.36
CA ASP A 124 12.01 -0.79 21.03
C ASP A 124 11.56 0.62 20.58
N VAL A 125 10.25 0.90 20.64
CA VAL A 125 9.60 2.17 20.23
C VAL A 125 8.85 2.76 21.41
#